data_AF-A0A7C3APC2-F1
#
_entry.id   AF-A0A7C3APC2-F1
#
_cell.length_a   1.000
_cell.length_b   1.000
_cell.length_c   1.000
_cell.angle_alpha   90.00
_cell.angle_beta   90.00
_cell.angle_gamma   90.00
#
_symmetry.space_group_name_H-M   'P 1'
#
loop_
_entity.id
_entity.type
_entity.pdbx_description
1 polymer ?
#
loop_
_entity_poly.entity_id
_entity_poly.type
_entity_poly.pdbx_seq_one_letter_code
_entity_poly.pdbx_strand_id
1 'polypeptide(L)'
;MLEIEVYEVRGYCPVYKVGDKMVIDGPNLLLDRTDAVCIHALSTLLHYVVALDHGVDPVVLGLTKPEDREHAYIQCVDPGRPYTNGGTVVFR
;
A
#
# COMPACT_ATOMS: atom_id res chain seq x y z
N MET A 1 14.21 -4.69 -1.86
CA MET A 1 13.69 -3.32 -1.78
C MET A 1 12.39 -3.22 -2.54
N LEU A 2 11.30 -3.01 -1.80
CA LEU A 2 9.92 -2.92 -2.29
C LEU A 2 9.51 -1.45 -2.39
N GLU A 3 9.00 -1.04 -3.55
CA GLU A 3 8.36 0.26 -3.73
C GLU A 3 6.85 0.09 -3.65
N ILE A 4 6.20 0.93 -2.85
CA ILE A 4 4.75 0.95 -2.67
C ILE A 4 4.25 2.30 -3.14
N GLU A 5 3.36 2.30 -4.13
CA GLU A 5 2.77 3.51 -4.71
C GLU A 5 1.31 3.67 -4.29
N VAL A 6 0.91 4.89 -4.00
CA VAL A 6 -0.51 5.26 -3.90
C VAL A 6 -1.11 5.28 -5.30
N TYR A 7 -1.70 4.15 -5.69
CA TYR A 7 -2.24 3.94 -7.03
C TYR A 7 -3.60 4.61 -7.23
N GLU A 8 -4.48 4.53 -6.23
CA GLU A 8 -5.82 5.11 -6.30
C GLU A 8 -6.26 5.69 -4.95
N VAL A 9 -6.92 6.84 -4.98
CA VAL A 9 -7.64 7.40 -3.82
C VAL A 9 -9.11 7.55 -4.18
N ARG A 10 -10.00 6.85 -3.46
CA ARG A 10 -11.45 6.96 -3.62
C ARG A 10 -12.03 7.74 -2.44
N GLY A 11 -12.54 8.93 -2.71
CA GLY A 11 -13.00 9.84 -1.65
C GLY A 11 -11.87 10.77 -1.21
N TYR A 12 -11.64 10.87 0.10
CA TYR A 12 -10.65 11.79 0.67
C TYR A 12 -9.67 11.07 1.60
N CYS A 13 -8.37 11.29 1.40
CA CYS A 13 -7.33 10.89 2.34
C CYS A 13 -6.59 12.15 2.83
N PRO A 14 -6.43 12.36 4.16
CA PRO A 14 -5.71 13.51 4.68
C PRO A 14 -4.18 13.37 4.63
N VAL A 15 -3.66 12.16 4.35
CA VAL A 15 -2.22 11.86 4.36
C VAL A 15 -1.68 11.69 2.95
N TYR A 16 -2.36 10.89 2.12
CA TYR A 16 -1.87 10.47 0.81
C TYR A 16 -2.58 11.17 -0.35
N LYS A 17 -1.84 11.36 -1.43
CA LYS A 17 -2.34 11.67 -2.79
C LYS A 17 -1.82 10.63 -3.79
N VAL A 18 -2.50 10.52 -4.93
CA VAL A 18 -2.08 9.62 -6.02
C VAL A 18 -0.64 9.93 -6.44
N GLY A 19 0.18 8.87 -6.53
CA GLY A 19 1.60 8.94 -6.88
C GLY A 19 2.57 9.11 -5.70
N ASP A 20 2.09 9.32 -4.47
CA ASP A 20 2.95 9.27 -3.28
C ASP A 20 3.57 7.87 -3.14
N LYS A 21 4.81 7.81 -2.65
CA LYS A 21 5.57 6.57 -2.52
C LYS A 21 6.02 6.28 -1.09
N MET A 22 6.14 5.00 -0.77
CA MET A 22 6.89 4.47 0.37
C MET A 22 7.90 3.44 -0.12
N VAL A 23 9.08 3.41 0.47
CA VAL A 23 10.12 2.42 0.11
C VAL A 23 10.52 1.61 1.32
N ILE A 24 10.40 0.29 1.20
CA ILE A 24 10.74 -0.70 2.22
C ILE A 24 12.01 -1.45 1.80
N ASP A 25 12.93 -1.65 2.73
CA ASP A 25 14.13 -2.48 2.54
C ASP A 25 14.31 -3.40 3.75
N GLY A 26 13.84 -4.65 3.61
CA GLY A 26 13.70 -5.59 4.71
C GLY A 26 12.85 -4.99 5.86
N PRO A 27 13.41 -4.82 7.07
CA PRO A 27 12.70 -4.21 8.19
C PRO A 27 12.70 -2.67 8.17
N ASN A 28 13.39 -2.02 7.22
CA ASN A 28 13.56 -0.58 7.21
C ASN A 28 12.52 0.11 6.31
N LEU A 29 12.03 1.27 6.78
CA LEU A 29 11.32 2.25 5.96
C LEU A 29 12.29 3.37 5.59
N LEU A 30 12.60 3.53 4.30
CA LEU A 30 13.55 4.51 3.81
C LEU A 30 12.90 5.89 3.74
N LEU A 31 13.09 6.70 4.79
CA LEU A 31 12.42 7.99 4.96
C LEU A 31 12.79 9.03 3.89
N ASP A 32 14.03 8.99 3.38
CA ASP A 32 14.51 9.88 2.32
C ASP A 32 13.88 9.60 0.95
N ARG A 33 13.23 8.44 0.79
CA ARG A 33 12.54 8.00 -0.42
C ARG A 33 11.04 7.80 -0.21
N THR A 34 10.50 8.26 0.92
CA THR A 34 9.10 8.10 1.29
C THR A 34 8.45 9.46 1.42
N ASP A 35 7.37 9.68 0.65
CA ASP A 35 6.68 10.98 0.61
C ASP A 35 5.80 11.20 1.85
N ALA A 36 5.12 10.15 2.31
CA ALA A 36 4.22 10.19 3.46
C ALA A 36 4.10 8.83 4.14
N VAL A 37 3.73 8.84 5.43
CA VAL A 37 3.50 7.63 6.22
C VAL A 37 2.22 7.78 7.02
N CYS A 38 1.25 6.90 6.79
CA CYS A 38 0.04 6.81 7.59
C CYS A 38 0.07 5.59 8.51
N ILE A 39 0.03 5.82 9.83
CA ILE A 39 0.00 4.75 10.84
C ILE A 39 -1.17 3.77 10.61
N HIS A 40 -2.32 4.26 10.17
CA HIS A 40 -3.48 3.40 9.85
C HIS A 40 -3.21 2.49 8.64
N ALA A 41 -2.52 2.99 7.61
CA ALA A 41 -2.21 2.18 6.43
C ALA A 41 -1.16 1.10 6.72
N LEU A 42 -0.21 1.37 7.64
CA LEU A 42 0.77 0.36 8.06
C LEU A 42 0.08 -0.91 8.58
N SER A 43 -1.07 -0.79 9.24
CA SER A 43 -1.80 -1.95 9.74
C SER A 43 -2.16 -2.98 8.65
N THR A 44 -2.47 -2.55 7.41
CA THR A 44 -2.78 -3.49 6.31
C THR A 44 -1.52 -3.91 5.55
N LEU A 45 -0.55 -3.01 5.40
CA LEU A 45 0.68 -3.27 4.65
C LEU A 45 1.63 -4.25 5.37
N LEU A 46 1.81 -4.10 6.69
CA LEU A 46 2.85 -4.81 7.45
C LEU A 46 2.75 -6.34 7.39
N HIS A 47 1.56 -6.89 7.09
CA HIS A 47 1.35 -8.33 6.93
C HIS A 47 2.06 -8.90 5.68
N TYR A 48 2.31 -8.08 4.67
CA TYR A 48 2.79 -8.51 3.35
C TYR A 48 4.14 -7.93 2.95
N VAL A 49 4.50 -6.72 3.41
CA VAL A 49 5.66 -5.98 2.89
C VAL A 49 6.97 -6.76 2.96
N VAL A 50 7.26 -7.48 4.04
CA VAL A 50 8.50 -8.27 4.13
C VAL A 50 8.46 -9.48 3.18
N ALA A 51 7.32 -10.15 3.06
CA ALA A 51 7.17 -11.27 2.13
C ALA A 51 7.33 -10.81 0.66
N LEU A 52 6.72 -9.69 0.31
CA LEU A 52 6.83 -9.09 -1.03
C LEU A 52 8.25 -8.59 -1.31
N ASP A 53 8.92 -7.97 -0.33
CA ASP A 53 10.31 -7.54 -0.43
C ASP A 53 11.28 -8.70 -0.70
N HIS A 54 10.97 -9.89 -0.18
CA HIS A 54 11.69 -11.14 -0.45
C HIS A 54 11.24 -11.88 -1.72
N GLY A 55 10.34 -11.31 -2.53
CA GLY A 55 9.96 -11.85 -3.83
C GLY A 55 8.90 -12.96 -3.79
N VAL A 56 8.08 -13.03 -2.74
CA VAL A 56 6.95 -13.96 -2.71
C VAL A 56 5.93 -13.57 -3.77
N ASP A 57 5.46 -14.54 -4.56
CA ASP A 57 4.52 -14.34 -5.66
C ASP A 57 3.19 -13.74 -5.17
N PRO A 58 2.81 -12.52 -5.60
CA PRO A 58 1.59 -11.86 -5.15
C PRO A 58 0.31 -12.57 -5.61
N VAL A 59 0.38 -13.39 -6.67
CA VAL A 59 -0.75 -14.24 -7.11
C VAL A 59 -1.03 -15.32 -6.08
N VAL A 60 0.01 -15.93 -5.51
CA VAL A 60 -0.12 -16.96 -4.46
C VAL A 60 -0.66 -16.34 -3.16
N LEU A 61 -0.31 -15.09 -2.89
CA LEU A 61 -0.83 -14.33 -1.75
C LEU A 61 -2.26 -13.81 -1.98
N GLY A 62 -2.82 -13.94 -3.19
CA GLY A 62 -4.15 -13.44 -3.53
C GLY A 62 -4.24 -11.92 -3.62
N LEU A 63 -3.12 -11.23 -3.86
CA LEU A 63 -3.04 -9.76 -3.93
C LEU A 63 -3.11 -9.22 -5.35
N THR A 64 -3.08 -10.08 -6.37
CA THR A 64 -3.19 -9.68 -7.78
C THR A 64 -3.76 -10.79 -8.66
N LYS A 65 -3.97 -10.50 -9.93
CA LYS A 65 -4.37 -11.47 -10.97
C LYS A 65 -3.13 -12.03 -11.68
N PRO A 66 -3.21 -13.24 -12.28
CA PRO A 66 -2.08 -13.84 -12.99
C PRO A 66 -1.48 -12.98 -14.12
N GLU A 67 -2.29 -12.12 -14.74
CA GLU A 67 -1.86 -11.23 -15.81
C GLU A 67 -1.02 -10.04 -15.31
N ASP A 68 -0.99 -9.78 -14.00
CA ASP A 68 -0.31 -8.64 -13.37
C ASP A 68 0.55 -9.09 -12.18
N ARG A 69 1.34 -10.15 -12.41
CA ARG A 69 2.13 -10.86 -11.39
C ARG A 69 3.26 -10.03 -10.77
N GLU A 70 3.64 -8.92 -11.39
CA GLU A 70 4.69 -8.02 -10.89
C GLU A 70 4.18 -7.04 -9.81
N HIS A 71 2.87 -6.96 -9.59
CA HIS A 71 2.26 -6.01 -8.67
C HIS A 71 1.41 -6.70 -7.59
N ALA A 72 1.22 -6.04 -6.45
CA ALA A 72 0.34 -6.48 -5.38
C ALA A 72 -0.57 -5.32 -4.98
N TYR A 73 -1.88 -5.56 -4.90
CA TYR A 73 -2.82 -4.50 -4.54
C TYR A 73 -3.31 -4.67 -3.11
N ILE A 74 -3.14 -3.62 -2.30
CA ILE A 74 -3.54 -3.61 -0.89
C ILE A 74 -4.36 -2.36 -0.62
N GLN A 75 -5.47 -2.51 0.10
CA GLN A 75 -6.34 -1.39 0.46
C GLN A 75 -6.04 -0.89 1.89
N CYS A 76 -6.16 0.41 2.12
CA CYS A 76 -6.13 0.98 3.48
C CYS A 76 -7.41 0.66 4.26
N VAL A 77 -7.36 0.78 5.59
CA VAL A 77 -8.48 0.40 6.48
C VAL A 77 -9.71 1.30 6.45
N ASP A 78 -9.60 2.54 5.94
CA ASP A 78 -10.72 3.47 5.97
C ASP A 78 -11.78 3.04 4.93
N PRO A 79 -13.01 2.69 5.36
CA PRO A 79 -14.08 2.24 4.47
C PRO A 79 -14.74 3.39 3.68
N GLY A 80 -14.48 4.64 4.04
CA GLY A 80 -15.16 5.80 3.46
C GLY A 80 -16.63 5.94 3.86
N ARG A 81 -17.38 6.75 3.12
CA ARG A 81 -18.81 7.01 3.35
C ARG A 81 -19.66 5.74 3.13
N PRO A 82 -20.72 5.54 3.92
CA PRO A 82 -21.30 6.46 4.91
C PRO A 82 -20.65 6.41 6.31
N TYR A 83 -19.65 5.56 6.53
CA TYR A 83 -19.10 5.29 7.87
C TYR A 83 -18.08 6.32 8.32
N THR A 84 -17.30 6.86 7.39
CA THR A 84 -16.36 7.96 7.64
C THR A 84 -16.57 9.08 6.62
N ASN A 85 -16.03 10.26 6.90
CA ASN A 85 -15.95 11.35 5.91
C ASN A 85 -14.71 11.23 5.02
N GLY A 86 -13.86 10.22 5.27
CA GLY A 86 -12.67 9.95 4.50
C GLY A 86 -12.97 9.14 3.26
N GLY A 87 -12.05 8.25 2.94
CA GLY A 87 -12.02 7.48 1.72
C GLY A 87 -10.94 6.44 1.79
N THR A 88 -10.90 5.58 0.79
CA THR A 88 -9.97 4.45 0.78
C THR A 88 -8.83 4.70 -0.21
N VAL A 89 -7.66 4.19 0.15
CA VAL A 89 -6.45 4.22 -0.67
C VAL A 89 -6.15 2.80 -1.12
N VAL A 90 -5.91 2.63 -2.41
CA VAL A 90 -5.36 1.39 -2.96
C VAL A 90 -3.88 1.63 -3.24
N PHE A 91 -3.05 0.83 -2.57
CA PHE A 91 -1.62 0.74 -2.80
C PHE A 91 -1.33 -0.30 -3.87
N ARG A 92 -0.25 -0.09 -4.63
CA ARG A 92 0.31 -1.02 -5.61
C ARG A 92 1.80 -1.21 -5.36
#